data_AF-A0A480JT72-F1
#
_entry.id   AF-A0A480JT72-F1
#
_cell.length_a   1.000
_cell.length_b   1.000
_cell.length_c   1.000
_cell.angle_alpha   90.00
_cell.angle_beta   90.00
_cell.angle_gamma   90.00
#
_symmetry.space_group_name_H-M   'P 1'
#
loop_
_entity.id
_entity.type
_entity.pdbx_description
1 polymer ?
#
loop_
_entity_poly.entity_id
_entity_poly.type
_entity_poly.pdbx_seq_one_letter_code
_entity_poly.pdbx_strand_id
1 'polypeptide(L)'
;KTVAKEERKRGGRVVPQRSVKNFAIGLSKEAWVKGGGARRRGERTPKLRERIFQRVGGALKVTPRPTRRGLHIYKEPPRFLGGLGRLEGSERLVPSTFPFPLGYWRLVSIMTTVTATTKVPEIRDVTRIERIGAHSHIRGLGLDDALEPRQASQGMVGQLAARRAAGVVLEMIREGKIAGRAVLIAGQPGTGKTAIAMGMAQALGPDTPFTAIAGSEIFSLEMSKTEALTQAFRRSIGVRIKEETEIIEGEVVEIQIDRPATGTGSKVGKLTLKTTEMETIYDLGTKMIESLTKDKVQAGDVITIDKATGKISKLGRSFTRARDYDAMGSQTKFVQCPDGELQKRKEVVHTVSLHEIDVINSRTQGFLALFSGDTGEIKSEVREQINAKVAEWREEGKAEIIPGVLFIDEVHMLDIESFSFLNRALESDMAPVLIMATNRGITRIRGTSYQSPHGIPIDLLDRLLIVSTSPYSEKDTKQILRIRCEEEDVEMSEDAYTVLTRIGLETSLRYAIQLITAASLVCRKRKGTEVQVDDIKRVYSLFLDESRSTQYMKEYQDAFLFNELKGETMDTS
;
A
#
# COMPACT_ATOMS: atom_id res chain seq x y z
N LYS A 1 58.23 36.12 42.27
CA LYS A 1 59.46 35.33 42.06
C LYS A 1 59.08 34.14 41.18
N THR A 2 58.91 34.32 39.86
CA THR A 2 59.90 34.04 38.77
C THR A 2 60.40 32.59 38.86
N VAL A 3 60.11 31.72 37.89
CA VAL A 3 60.75 31.50 36.56
C VAL A 3 59.68 30.91 35.61
N ALA A 4 59.26 31.44 34.43
CA ALA A 4 59.90 31.82 33.15
C ALA A 4 60.50 30.60 32.37
N LYS A 5 60.45 30.36 31.05
CA LYS A 5 59.77 30.92 29.86
C LYS A 5 60.37 30.17 28.64
N GLU A 6 59.57 29.72 27.65
CA GLU A 6 59.90 29.62 26.21
C GLU A 6 58.64 29.15 25.45
N GLU A 7 57.84 29.97 24.74
CA GLU A 7 58.01 30.64 23.41
C GLU A 7 58.42 29.64 22.29
N ARG A 8 57.74 29.41 21.16
CA ARG A 8 57.03 30.25 20.14
C ARG A 8 56.44 29.24 19.09
N LYS A 9 55.42 29.43 18.23
CA LYS A 9 55.05 30.58 17.36
C LYS A 9 53.73 30.26 16.58
N ARG A 10 52.86 31.29 16.46
CA ARG A 10 51.96 31.71 15.33
C ARG A 10 50.84 30.75 14.87
N GLY A 11 49.58 31.15 14.65
CA GLY A 11 48.84 32.42 14.64
C GLY A 11 47.50 32.13 13.92
N GLY A 12 46.32 32.36 14.50
CA GLY A 12 45.55 33.60 14.36
C GLY A 12 44.40 33.45 13.34
N ARG A 13 43.13 33.42 13.81
CA ARG A 13 41.89 33.85 13.10
C ARG A 13 40.72 33.78 14.11
N VAL A 14 40.34 34.91 14.69
CA VAL A 14 39.16 35.73 14.31
C VAL A 14 37.84 34.94 14.35
N VAL A 15 37.09 35.23 15.40
CA VAL A 15 35.72 34.82 15.71
C VAL A 15 34.74 35.41 14.69
N PRO A 16 33.71 34.64 14.29
CA PRO A 16 32.39 35.22 14.17
C PRO A 16 31.36 34.45 15.02
N GLN A 17 30.60 35.23 15.80
CA GLN A 17 29.42 34.83 16.55
C GLN A 17 28.42 34.12 15.62
N ARG A 18 28.03 32.89 15.95
CA ARG A 18 26.85 32.26 15.35
C ARG A 18 25.60 32.80 16.01
N SER A 19 24.86 33.57 15.22
CA SER A 19 23.51 34.06 15.51
C SER A 19 22.58 32.90 15.82
N VAL A 20 22.04 32.91 17.03
CA VAL A 20 20.81 32.23 17.42
C VAL A 20 19.67 32.84 16.61
N LYS A 21 18.97 32.05 15.78
CA LYS A 21 17.67 32.46 15.21
C LYS A 21 16.57 31.76 15.99
N ASN A 22 15.95 32.54 16.87
CA ASN A 22 14.69 32.24 17.52
C ASN A 22 13.59 32.13 16.46
N PHE A 23 12.87 31.01 16.46
CA PHE A 23 11.53 30.91 15.88
C PHE A 23 10.55 31.54 16.87
N ALA A 24 10.11 32.77 16.59
CA ALA A 24 9.03 33.41 17.33
C ALA A 24 7.73 33.29 16.51
N ILE A 25 6.79 32.55 17.08
CA ILE A 25 5.38 32.49 16.66
C ILE A 25 4.74 33.81 17.05
N GLY A 26 4.26 34.57 16.07
CA GLY A 26 3.45 35.76 16.28
C GLY A 26 2.02 35.37 16.65
N LEU A 27 1.68 35.46 17.93
CA LEU A 27 0.31 35.58 18.42
C LEU A 27 0.13 37.02 18.90
N SER A 28 -0.74 37.77 18.22
CA SER A 28 -1.13 39.11 18.65
C SER A 28 -2.10 39.03 19.82
N LYS A 29 -1.75 39.75 20.89
CA LYS A 29 -2.55 40.03 22.09
C LYS A 29 -3.67 41.03 21.80
N GLU A 30 -4.75 40.93 22.57
CA GLU A 30 -5.44 41.98 23.36
C GLU A 30 -6.77 41.38 23.85
N ALA A 31 -7.31 41.57 25.07
CA ALA A 31 -6.90 42.29 26.26
C ALA A 31 -7.64 41.67 27.47
N TRP A 32 -7.03 41.73 28.64
CA TRP A 32 -7.67 41.54 29.96
C TRP A 32 -8.65 42.68 30.24
N VAL A 33 -9.68 42.45 31.10
CA VAL A 33 -9.85 43.13 32.40
C VAL A 33 -11.27 42.90 33.00
N LYS A 34 -11.25 42.42 34.25
CA LYS A 34 -12.15 42.63 35.41
C LYS A 34 -13.56 42.02 35.51
N GLY A 35 -13.73 41.36 36.66
CA GLY A 35 -14.89 41.47 37.57
C GLY A 35 -16.00 40.49 37.23
N GLY A 36 -16.48 39.63 38.12
CA GLY A 36 -16.49 39.64 39.57
C GLY A 36 -17.87 39.17 40.01
N GLY A 37 -17.95 38.31 41.02
CA GLY A 37 -19.12 38.24 41.89
C GLY A 37 -20.28 37.33 41.49
N ALA A 38 -20.35 36.20 42.19
CA ALA A 38 -21.48 35.81 43.04
C ALA A 38 -22.74 35.12 42.47
N ARG A 39 -22.97 33.95 43.08
CA ARG A 39 -24.23 33.44 43.68
C ARG A 39 -25.32 32.80 42.79
N ARG A 40 -25.41 31.48 43.03
CA ARG A 40 -26.54 30.69 43.56
C ARG A 40 -27.86 30.59 42.77
N ARG A 41 -28.16 29.29 42.54
CA ARG A 41 -29.45 28.57 42.67
C ARG A 41 -30.58 28.88 41.70
N GLY A 42 -31.13 27.79 41.17
CA GLY A 42 -32.57 27.58 41.23
C GLY A 42 -33.24 27.35 39.88
N GLU A 43 -33.30 26.08 39.48
CA GLU A 43 -34.54 25.37 39.12
C GLU A 43 -35.38 25.80 37.90
N ARG A 44 -35.85 24.77 37.18
CA ARG A 44 -37.01 24.67 36.27
C ARG A 44 -36.77 24.88 34.77
N THR A 45 -36.64 23.76 34.07
CA THR A 45 -37.36 23.49 32.80
C THR A 45 -38.88 23.38 33.05
N PRO A 46 -39.81 23.44 32.06
CA PRO A 46 -39.61 23.19 30.63
C PRO A 46 -40.42 24.08 29.63
N LYS A 47 -40.03 23.96 28.34
CA LYS A 47 -40.83 24.22 27.11
C LYS A 47 -41.36 25.65 26.87
N LEU A 48 -40.89 26.28 25.78
CA LEU A 48 -41.65 26.70 24.58
C LEU A 48 -41.02 27.97 23.93
N ARG A 49 -40.87 27.92 22.59
CA ARG A 49 -40.70 29.02 21.59
C ARG A 49 -39.29 29.41 21.14
N GLU A 50 -38.97 29.03 19.90
CA GLU A 50 -38.71 29.88 18.70
C GLU A 50 -38.54 28.86 17.54
N ARG A 51 -39.26 28.81 16.40
CA ARG A 51 -39.79 29.81 15.46
C ARG A 51 -38.76 30.88 15.05
N ILE A 52 -37.96 30.55 14.04
CA ILE A 52 -37.86 31.35 12.81
C ILE A 52 -37.96 30.42 11.59
N PHE A 53 -38.79 30.86 10.65
CA PHE A 53 -39.33 30.19 9.48
C PHE A 53 -38.56 30.68 8.25
N GLN A 54 -38.24 29.80 7.29
CA GLN A 54 -38.70 29.89 5.88
C GLN A 54 -37.90 28.95 4.97
N ARG A 55 -38.58 27.88 4.55
CA ARG A 55 -38.33 27.17 3.29
C ARG A 55 -39.68 27.10 2.58
N VAL A 56 -39.79 27.80 1.45
CA VAL A 56 -40.84 27.61 0.44
C VAL A 56 -40.67 26.19 -0.10
N GLY A 57 -41.67 25.34 -0.30
CA GLY A 57 -43.11 25.49 -0.32
C GLY A 57 -43.59 24.36 -1.23
N GLY A 58 -43.93 23.22 -0.65
CA GLY A 58 -44.52 22.06 -1.32
C GLY A 58 -45.70 21.58 -0.50
N ALA A 59 -46.88 21.59 -1.11
CA ALA A 59 -48.17 21.18 -0.55
C ALA A 59 -49.18 21.28 -1.72
N LEU A 60 -50.15 20.39 -1.97
CA LEU A 60 -50.72 19.25 -1.22
C LEU A 60 -51.78 18.63 -2.17
N LYS A 61 -51.99 17.30 -2.26
CA LYS A 61 -53.11 16.50 -1.70
C LYS A 61 -53.10 15.16 -2.47
N VAL A 62 -52.96 13.95 -1.89
CA VAL A 62 -53.72 13.17 -0.87
C VAL A 62 -54.92 12.37 -1.45
N THR A 63 -54.63 11.07 -1.71
CA THR A 63 -55.44 9.82 -1.55
C THR A 63 -56.62 9.48 -2.49
N PRO A 64 -57.07 8.19 -2.59
CA PRO A 64 -56.40 6.88 -2.48
C PRO A 64 -56.75 5.86 -3.62
N ARG A 65 -56.06 4.69 -3.63
CA ARG A 65 -56.23 3.44 -4.44
C ARG A 65 -57.66 2.82 -4.35
N PRO A 66 -58.09 1.78 -5.14
CA PRO A 66 -57.35 0.71 -5.88
C PRO A 66 -57.88 0.46 -7.33
N THR A 67 -57.37 -0.42 -8.21
CA THR A 67 -57.63 -1.88 -8.29
C THR A 67 -57.03 -2.46 -9.60
N ARG A 68 -56.77 -3.78 -9.60
CA ARG A 68 -56.20 -4.66 -10.66
C ARG A 68 -56.95 -4.68 -12.01
N ARG A 69 -56.21 -4.94 -13.11
CA ARG A 69 -56.42 -5.90 -14.25
C ARG A 69 -55.63 -5.38 -15.47
N GLY A 70 -54.68 -6.14 -16.03
CA GLY A 70 -54.89 -7.06 -17.16
C GLY A 70 -54.11 -6.51 -18.37
N LEU A 71 -53.00 -7.12 -18.78
CA LEU A 71 -52.89 -8.17 -19.81
C LEU A 71 -52.51 -7.59 -21.20
N HIS A 72 -51.32 -7.99 -21.66
CA HIS A 72 -51.01 -8.48 -23.01
C HIS A 72 -50.79 -7.56 -24.25
N ILE A 73 -49.60 -7.77 -24.84
CA ILE A 73 -49.30 -8.05 -26.28
C ILE A 73 -48.51 -7.00 -27.10
N TYR A 74 -47.41 -7.53 -27.66
CA TYR A 74 -46.53 -7.10 -28.75
C TYR A 74 -47.23 -6.49 -29.98
N LYS A 75 -46.55 -5.55 -30.67
CA LYS A 75 -46.21 -5.68 -32.10
C LYS A 75 -45.24 -4.60 -32.63
N GLU A 76 -44.44 -5.08 -33.58
CA GLU A 76 -43.35 -4.52 -34.38
C GLU A 76 -43.67 -3.31 -35.30
N PRO A 77 -42.65 -2.70 -35.97
CA PRO A 77 -42.69 -1.34 -36.51
C PRO A 77 -43.03 -1.26 -38.01
N PRO A 78 -43.33 -0.05 -38.54
CA PRO A 78 -43.56 0.16 -39.97
C PRO A 78 -42.30 0.60 -40.74
N ARG A 79 -42.24 0.12 -42.00
CA ARG A 79 -41.37 0.55 -43.10
C ARG A 79 -41.90 1.84 -43.74
N PHE A 80 -41.01 2.63 -44.35
CA PHE A 80 -41.35 3.49 -45.48
C PHE A 80 -40.27 3.42 -46.57
N LEU A 81 -40.73 3.45 -47.81
CA LEU A 81 -40.01 3.14 -49.05
C LEU A 81 -40.42 4.19 -50.10
N GLY A 82 -39.49 4.58 -50.98
CA GLY A 82 -39.72 5.37 -52.20
C GLY A 82 -38.43 6.10 -52.61
N GLY A 83 -37.97 6.11 -53.87
CA GLY A 83 -38.47 5.56 -55.11
C GLY A 83 -37.47 5.74 -56.27
N LEU A 84 -37.67 4.92 -57.30
CA LEU A 84 -37.31 4.95 -58.73
C LEU A 84 -36.15 5.79 -59.31
N GLY A 85 -35.36 5.13 -60.16
CA GLY A 85 -34.63 5.67 -61.33
C GLY A 85 -34.02 4.54 -62.17
N ARG A 86 -34.06 4.62 -63.49
CA ARG A 86 -34.15 3.50 -64.46
C ARG A 86 -32.94 3.47 -65.42
N LEU A 87 -32.74 2.29 -66.05
CA LEU A 87 -32.16 1.99 -67.39
C LEU A 87 -30.73 1.39 -67.49
N GLU A 88 -30.73 0.18 -68.10
CA GLU A 88 -29.81 -0.38 -69.12
C GLU A 88 -28.32 -0.52 -68.76
N GLY A 89 -27.62 -1.64 -68.95
CA GLY A 89 -27.84 -2.89 -69.67
C GLY A 89 -26.46 -3.37 -70.16
N SER A 90 -26.07 -4.61 -69.85
CA SER A 90 -25.23 -5.49 -70.69
C SER A 90 -24.65 -6.67 -69.89
N GLU A 91 -24.58 -7.79 -70.60
CA GLU A 91 -24.40 -9.16 -70.17
C GLU A 91 -22.95 -9.53 -69.79
N ARG A 92 -22.76 -10.49 -68.87
CA ARG A 92 -22.14 -11.83 -69.14
C ARG A 92 -21.73 -12.58 -67.85
N LEU A 93 -22.44 -13.69 -67.61
CA LEU A 93 -21.96 -15.06 -67.36
C LEU A 93 -20.83 -15.36 -66.33
N VAL A 94 -21.29 -15.98 -65.20
CA VAL A 94 -20.77 -17.12 -64.37
C VAL A 94 -19.42 -17.05 -63.61
N PRO A 95 -19.19 -17.84 -62.52
CA PRO A 95 -20.09 -18.30 -61.44
C PRO A 95 -19.48 -18.20 -60.00
N SER A 96 -20.38 -18.21 -59.01
CA SER A 96 -20.34 -18.96 -57.73
C SER A 96 -19.18 -18.84 -56.71
N THR A 97 -19.63 -18.64 -55.46
CA THR A 97 -19.13 -19.12 -54.16
C THR A 97 -18.27 -18.19 -53.26
N PHE A 98 -18.93 -17.81 -52.15
CA PHE A 98 -18.46 -17.45 -50.80
C PHE A 98 -18.55 -15.97 -50.36
N PRO A 99 -19.56 -15.60 -49.55
CA PRO A 99 -19.53 -14.38 -48.76
C PRO A 99 -18.92 -14.66 -47.38
N PHE A 100 -17.75 -14.10 -47.10
CA PHE A 100 -17.29 -13.90 -45.71
C PHE A 100 -18.01 -12.67 -45.12
N PRO A 101 -18.54 -12.74 -43.89
CA PRO A 101 -19.30 -11.63 -43.31
C PRO A 101 -18.38 -10.49 -42.85
N LEU A 102 -18.92 -9.27 -42.93
CA LEU A 102 -18.37 -7.97 -42.53
C LEU A 102 -17.99 -7.82 -41.02
N GLY A 103 -17.56 -8.90 -40.34
CA GLY A 103 -17.11 -8.86 -38.94
C GLY A 103 -15.62 -8.54 -38.77
N TYR A 104 -14.80 -8.73 -39.80
CA TYR A 104 -13.34 -8.68 -39.66
C TYR A 104 -12.77 -7.25 -39.56
N TRP A 105 -13.43 -6.26 -40.16
CA TRP A 105 -12.96 -4.87 -40.14
C TRP A 105 -13.34 -4.09 -38.87
N ARG A 106 -14.25 -4.63 -38.04
CA ARG A 106 -14.58 -4.03 -36.73
C ARG A 106 -13.66 -4.51 -35.61
N LEU A 107 -13.04 -5.69 -35.76
CA LEU A 107 -12.08 -6.26 -34.81
C LEU A 107 -10.70 -5.59 -34.92
N VAL A 108 -10.24 -5.28 -36.14
CA VAL A 108 -8.96 -4.59 -36.35
C VAL A 108 -8.99 -3.14 -35.83
N SER A 109 -10.15 -2.45 -35.89
CA SER A 109 -10.28 -1.08 -35.39
C SER A 109 -10.26 -0.99 -33.85
N ILE A 110 -10.69 -2.05 -33.15
CA ILE A 110 -10.62 -2.14 -31.68
C ILE A 110 -9.20 -2.51 -31.20
N MET A 111 -8.38 -3.15 -32.04
CA MET A 111 -6.99 -3.49 -31.68
C MET A 111 -6.04 -2.29 -31.71
N THR A 112 -6.31 -1.27 -32.55
CA THR A 112 -5.51 -0.02 -32.58
C THR A 112 -5.82 0.96 -31.45
N THR A 113 -6.92 0.79 -30.72
CA THR A 113 -7.26 1.67 -29.57
C THR A 113 -6.75 1.14 -28.23
N VAL A 114 -6.23 -0.09 -28.18
CA VAL A 114 -5.65 -0.69 -26.96
C VAL A 114 -4.22 -0.18 -26.69
N THR A 115 -3.51 0.33 -27.70
CA THR A 115 -2.16 0.88 -27.54
C THR A 115 -2.10 2.39 -27.33
N ALA A 116 -3.24 3.08 -27.37
CA ALA A 116 -3.30 4.53 -27.24
C ALA A 116 -4.43 4.95 -26.31
N THR A 117 -4.22 4.86 -24.99
CA THR A 117 -4.44 5.95 -24.01
C THR A 117 -4.19 5.44 -22.59
N THR A 118 -3.67 6.34 -21.74
CA THR A 118 -3.31 6.16 -20.32
C THR A 118 -2.18 5.16 -20.05
N LYS A 119 -0.96 5.63 -20.37
CA LYS A 119 0.31 5.09 -19.86
C LYS A 119 0.25 5.02 -18.34
N VAL A 120 0.62 3.88 -17.77
CA VAL A 120 0.90 3.71 -16.34
C VAL A 120 2.08 4.65 -15.99
N PRO A 121 1.89 5.72 -15.21
CA PRO A 121 3.03 6.43 -14.65
C PRO A 121 3.71 5.50 -13.65
N GLU A 122 5.04 5.36 -13.76
CA GLU A 122 5.88 4.67 -12.78
C GLU A 122 5.44 5.04 -11.37
N ILE A 123 5.00 4.02 -10.62
CA ILE A 123 4.76 4.13 -9.19
C ILE A 123 6.14 4.25 -8.54
N ARG A 124 6.70 5.46 -8.55
CA ARG A 124 7.58 5.84 -7.45
C ARG A 124 6.66 6.02 -6.27
N ASP A 125 6.58 4.98 -5.44
CA ASP A 125 6.07 5.08 -4.08
C ASP A 125 6.61 6.40 -3.52
N VAL A 126 5.72 7.38 -3.36
CA VAL A 126 6.04 8.67 -2.77
C VAL A 126 6.53 8.35 -1.39
N THR A 127 7.86 8.31 -1.24
CA THR A 127 8.64 8.04 -0.02
C THR A 127 7.71 7.74 1.15
N ARG A 128 7.34 6.46 1.31
CA ARG A 128 6.58 6.01 2.48
C ARG A 128 7.34 6.61 3.66
N ILE A 129 6.72 7.55 4.36
CA ILE A 129 7.21 7.96 5.67
C ILE A 129 7.08 6.68 6.47
N GLU A 130 8.16 5.92 6.58
CA GLU A 130 8.23 4.71 7.39
C GLU A 130 8.02 5.15 8.84
N ARG A 131 6.76 5.22 9.24
CA ARG A 131 6.41 5.31 10.64
C ARG A 131 6.88 4.01 11.27
N ILE A 132 7.67 4.12 12.34
CA ILE A 132 8.16 2.97 13.11
C ILE A 132 6.93 2.16 13.53
N GLY A 133 6.76 1.01 12.89
CA GLY A 133 5.62 0.14 13.08
C GLY A 133 5.89 -0.92 14.15
N ALA A 134 4.87 -1.72 14.46
CA ALA A 134 5.02 -2.88 15.32
C ALA A 134 6.10 -3.88 14.82
N HIS A 135 6.40 -3.85 13.52
CA HIS A 135 7.20 -4.84 12.82
C HIS A 135 8.26 -4.22 11.87
N SER A 136 8.52 -2.91 11.93
CA SER A 136 9.52 -2.24 11.05
C SER A 136 10.94 -2.77 11.26
N HIS A 137 11.27 -3.17 12.49
CA HIS A 137 12.54 -3.77 12.86
C HIS A 137 12.84 -5.11 12.15
N ILE A 138 11.84 -5.77 11.56
CA ILE A 138 11.98 -7.08 10.94
C ILE A 138 12.45 -6.91 9.49
N ARG A 139 13.65 -7.40 9.19
CA ARG A 139 14.28 -7.29 7.87
C ARG A 139 14.38 -8.64 7.13
N GLY A 140 13.89 -9.71 7.74
CA GLY A 140 13.92 -11.06 7.18
C GLY A 140 13.74 -12.13 8.27
N LEU A 141 13.81 -13.40 7.88
CA LEU A 141 13.66 -14.53 8.81
C LEU A 141 14.93 -14.85 9.62
N GLY A 142 16.08 -14.27 9.29
CA GLY A 142 17.34 -14.47 10.01
C GLY A 142 17.88 -15.91 9.95
N LEU A 143 17.68 -16.58 8.81
CA LEU A 143 18.18 -17.93 8.52
C LEU A 143 19.58 -17.85 7.89
N ASP A 144 20.34 -18.93 7.99
CA ASP A 144 21.52 -19.15 7.16
C ASP A 144 21.21 -19.90 5.86
N ASP A 145 22.24 -20.16 5.05
CA ASP A 145 22.11 -20.84 3.76
C ASP A 145 21.67 -22.32 3.91
N ALA A 146 21.79 -22.90 5.11
CA ALA A 146 21.32 -24.24 5.44
C ALA A 146 19.89 -24.26 6.00
N LEU A 147 19.20 -23.11 5.98
CA LEU A 147 17.87 -22.90 6.57
C LEU A 147 17.83 -23.06 8.10
N GLU A 148 18.96 -22.93 8.78
CA GLU A 148 19.03 -22.93 10.23
C GLU A 148 18.86 -21.51 10.78
N PRO A 149 17.92 -21.30 11.72
CA PRO A 149 17.68 -19.99 12.31
C PRO A 149 18.75 -19.64 13.34
N ARG A 150 19.34 -18.45 13.19
CA ARG A 150 20.20 -17.87 14.23
C ARG A 150 19.37 -17.35 15.39
N GLN A 151 19.90 -17.43 16.62
CA GLN A 151 19.18 -16.99 17.84
C GLN A 151 18.65 -15.56 17.74
N ALA A 152 19.45 -14.63 17.22
CA ALA A 152 19.05 -13.26 16.93
C ALA A 152 19.67 -12.83 15.59
N SER A 153 18.85 -12.52 14.59
CA SER A 153 19.30 -12.06 13.27
C SER A 153 18.15 -11.40 12.50
N GLN A 154 18.47 -10.38 11.69
CA GLN A 154 17.51 -9.65 10.85
C GLN A 154 16.26 -9.13 11.59
N GLY A 155 16.41 -8.77 12.86
CA GLY A 155 15.32 -8.29 13.72
C GLY A 155 14.45 -9.40 14.34
N MET A 156 14.66 -10.66 13.97
CA MET A 156 13.98 -11.82 14.56
C MET A 156 14.81 -12.41 15.72
N VAL A 157 14.13 -12.77 16.80
CA VAL A 157 14.73 -13.37 18.00
C VAL A 157 13.95 -14.62 18.40
N GLY A 158 14.65 -15.70 18.74
CA GLY A 158 14.03 -16.94 19.18
C GLY A 158 13.16 -17.58 18.08
N GLN A 159 12.07 -18.24 18.48
CA GLN A 159 11.13 -18.97 17.59
C GLN A 159 11.83 -19.88 16.57
N LEU A 160 12.85 -20.63 17.01
CA LEU A 160 13.72 -21.40 16.12
C LEU A 160 12.90 -22.41 15.28
N ALA A 161 12.03 -23.20 15.90
CA ALA A 161 11.22 -24.18 15.19
C ALA A 161 10.31 -23.53 14.13
N ALA A 162 9.61 -22.46 14.50
CA ALA A 162 8.68 -21.77 13.59
C ALA A 162 9.41 -21.03 12.46
N ARG A 163 10.57 -20.42 12.73
CA ARG A 163 11.39 -19.75 11.71
C ARG A 163 12.01 -20.74 10.74
N ARG A 164 12.47 -21.91 11.23
CA ARG A 164 12.95 -22.99 10.37
C ARG A 164 11.83 -23.48 9.45
N ALA A 165 10.65 -23.74 9.99
CA ALA A 165 9.48 -24.13 9.19
C ALA A 165 9.11 -23.06 8.16
N ALA A 166 9.10 -21.78 8.54
CA ALA A 166 8.87 -20.66 7.63
C ALA A 166 9.94 -20.57 6.53
N GLY A 167 11.20 -20.90 6.84
CA GLY A 167 12.29 -21.01 5.86
C GLY A 167 12.07 -22.09 4.82
N VAL A 168 11.58 -23.26 5.24
CA VAL A 168 11.20 -24.32 4.30
C VAL A 168 10.04 -23.86 3.41
N VAL A 169 9.03 -23.20 3.97
CA VAL A 169 7.92 -22.63 3.18
C VAL A 169 8.43 -21.57 2.19
N LEU A 170 9.36 -20.72 2.61
CA LEU A 170 9.97 -19.70 1.77
C LEU A 170 10.66 -20.30 0.54
N GLU A 171 11.50 -21.33 0.73
CA GLU A 171 12.17 -22.01 -0.39
C GLU A 171 11.16 -22.70 -1.30
N MET A 172 10.13 -23.33 -0.74
CA MET A 172 9.08 -23.95 -1.55
C MET A 172 8.28 -22.93 -2.38
N ILE A 173 8.12 -21.69 -1.91
CA ILE A 173 7.54 -20.57 -2.68
C ILE A 173 8.50 -20.19 -3.82
N ARG A 174 9.80 -20.02 -3.53
CA ARG A 174 10.82 -19.65 -4.53
C ARG A 174 10.96 -20.68 -5.64
N GLU A 175 10.85 -21.97 -5.31
CA GLU A 175 10.88 -23.06 -6.29
C GLU A 175 9.58 -23.20 -7.11
N GLY A 176 8.50 -22.49 -6.74
CA GLY A 176 7.22 -22.55 -7.45
C GLY A 176 6.52 -23.92 -7.37
N LYS A 177 6.96 -24.83 -6.49
CA LYS A 177 6.40 -26.18 -6.33
C LYS A 177 5.14 -26.22 -5.47
N ILE A 178 4.76 -25.09 -4.88
CA ILE A 178 3.55 -24.94 -4.06
C ILE A 178 2.55 -24.06 -4.79
N ALA A 179 1.80 -24.65 -5.71
CA ALA A 179 0.49 -24.11 -6.07
C ALA A 179 -0.56 -24.71 -5.12
N GLY A 180 -1.45 -23.87 -4.59
CA GLY A 180 -2.66 -24.33 -3.90
C GLY A 180 -2.50 -24.90 -2.49
N ARG A 181 -1.33 -24.79 -1.84
CA ARG A 181 -1.19 -25.14 -0.42
C ARG A 181 -1.34 -23.92 0.46
N ALA A 182 -1.84 -24.18 1.67
CA ALA A 182 -2.01 -23.15 2.68
C ALA A 182 -1.30 -23.55 4.00
N VAL A 183 -0.78 -22.55 4.69
CA VAL A 183 0.01 -22.69 5.92
C VAL A 183 -0.73 -21.97 7.04
N LEU A 184 -0.88 -22.61 8.18
CA LEU A 184 -1.47 -22.03 9.38
C LEU A 184 -0.40 -21.78 10.44
N ILE A 185 -0.19 -20.53 10.82
CA ILE A 185 0.65 -20.17 11.97
C ILE A 185 -0.24 -20.04 13.20
N ALA A 186 -0.10 -20.98 14.14
CA ALA A 186 -0.90 -21.05 15.35
C ALA A 186 -0.06 -20.80 16.61
N GLY A 187 -0.65 -20.16 17.62
CA GLY A 187 -0.04 -20.03 18.94
C GLY A 187 -0.59 -18.85 19.72
N GLN A 188 -0.12 -18.69 20.96
CA GLN A 188 -0.65 -17.69 21.89
C GLN A 188 -0.51 -16.25 21.37
N PRO A 189 -1.33 -15.29 21.83
CA PRO A 189 -1.11 -13.88 21.54
C PRO A 189 0.32 -13.45 21.92
N GLY A 190 0.95 -12.61 21.10
CA GLY A 190 2.29 -12.08 21.41
C GLY A 190 3.47 -13.01 21.06
N THR A 191 3.25 -14.20 20.48
CA THR A 191 4.33 -15.13 20.06
C THR A 191 5.01 -14.78 18.73
N GLY A 192 4.61 -13.68 18.06
CA GLY A 192 5.25 -13.23 16.82
C GLY A 192 4.76 -13.89 15.52
N LYS A 193 3.50 -14.34 15.46
CA LYS A 193 2.91 -14.92 14.23
C LYS A 193 2.98 -13.95 13.04
N THR A 194 2.46 -12.74 13.21
CA THR A 194 2.50 -11.66 12.21
C THR A 194 3.96 -11.25 11.91
N ALA A 195 4.85 -11.30 12.91
CA ALA A 195 6.27 -11.03 12.73
C ALA A 195 6.96 -12.05 11.81
N ILE A 196 6.65 -13.34 11.95
CA ILE A 196 7.16 -14.40 11.05
C ILE A 196 6.65 -14.19 9.62
N ALA A 197 5.36 -13.89 9.44
CA ALA A 197 4.80 -13.61 8.13
C ALA A 197 5.45 -12.39 7.45
N MET A 198 5.70 -11.32 8.21
CA MET A 198 6.44 -10.15 7.69
C MET A 198 7.91 -10.48 7.40
N GLY A 199 8.55 -11.31 8.22
CA GLY A 199 9.89 -11.83 7.95
C GLY A 199 9.95 -12.62 6.64
N MET A 200 8.92 -13.42 6.34
CA MET A 200 8.78 -14.11 5.05
C MET A 200 8.63 -13.10 3.91
N ALA A 201 7.77 -12.08 4.05
CA ALA A 201 7.57 -11.04 3.04
C ALA A 201 8.89 -10.34 2.68
N GLN A 202 9.66 -9.93 3.69
CA GLN A 202 10.96 -9.28 3.48
C GLN A 202 11.98 -10.23 2.84
N ALA A 203 11.93 -11.51 3.16
CA ALA A 203 12.83 -12.51 2.60
C ALA A 203 12.50 -12.92 1.16
N LEU A 204 11.24 -12.83 0.72
CA LEU A 204 10.84 -13.04 -0.68
C LEU A 204 11.35 -11.91 -1.60
N GLY A 205 11.51 -10.70 -1.04
CA GLY A 205 12.01 -9.53 -1.76
C GLY A 205 10.88 -8.71 -2.39
N PRO A 206 11.21 -7.52 -2.93
CA PRO A 206 10.23 -6.56 -3.44
C PRO A 206 9.52 -7.02 -4.73
N ASP A 207 10.10 -7.99 -5.43
CA ASP A 207 9.57 -8.50 -6.70
C ASP A 207 8.40 -9.47 -6.52
N THR A 208 8.28 -10.10 -5.34
CA THR A 208 7.20 -11.04 -5.05
C THR A 208 6.06 -10.31 -4.36
N PRO A 209 4.83 -10.35 -4.90
CA PRO A 209 3.71 -9.67 -4.28
C PRO A 209 3.35 -10.32 -2.94
N PHE A 210 3.22 -9.48 -1.91
CA PHE A 210 2.79 -9.89 -0.58
C PHE A 210 1.58 -9.05 -0.16
N THR A 211 0.42 -9.69 -0.02
CA THR A 211 -0.80 -9.03 0.43
C THR A 211 -1.10 -9.48 1.85
N ALA A 212 -1.16 -8.53 2.80
CA ALA A 212 -1.64 -8.81 4.15
C ALA A 212 -3.05 -8.23 4.32
N ILE A 213 -3.97 -9.05 4.81
CA ILE A 213 -5.33 -8.66 5.19
C ILE A 213 -5.66 -9.18 6.59
N ALA A 214 -6.49 -8.47 7.33
CA ALA A 214 -7.09 -9.00 8.54
C ALA A 214 -8.41 -9.71 8.20
N GLY A 215 -8.74 -10.79 8.91
CA GLY A 215 -9.99 -11.53 8.70
C GLY A 215 -11.25 -10.65 8.84
N SER A 216 -11.17 -9.57 9.62
CA SER A 216 -12.25 -8.58 9.76
C SER A 216 -12.41 -7.63 8.56
N GLU A 217 -11.38 -7.42 7.75
CA GLU A 217 -11.39 -6.46 6.62
C GLU A 217 -12.26 -6.94 5.45
N ILE A 218 -12.52 -8.25 5.37
CA ILE A 218 -13.36 -8.86 4.34
C ILE A 218 -14.84 -8.48 4.50
N PHE A 219 -15.25 -8.07 5.69
CA PHE A 219 -16.63 -7.65 5.95
C PHE A 219 -16.80 -6.17 5.61
N SER A 220 -17.27 -5.90 4.39
CA SER A 220 -17.61 -4.56 3.91
C SER A 220 -19.09 -4.45 3.55
N LEU A 221 -19.61 -3.21 3.58
CA LEU A 221 -20.94 -2.88 3.03
C LEU A 221 -20.87 -2.55 1.54
N GLU A 222 -19.70 -2.15 1.03
CA GLU A 222 -19.53 -1.67 -0.35
C GLU A 222 -19.36 -2.82 -1.35
N MET A 223 -18.83 -3.95 -0.90
CA MET A 223 -18.57 -5.14 -1.72
C MET A 223 -18.90 -6.42 -0.98
N SER A 224 -19.23 -7.47 -1.73
CA SER A 224 -19.43 -8.81 -1.18
C SER A 224 -18.14 -9.41 -0.61
N LYS A 225 -18.27 -10.27 0.42
CA LYS A 225 -17.15 -10.98 1.07
C LYS A 225 -16.31 -11.78 0.06
N THR A 226 -17.01 -12.45 -0.87
CA THR A 226 -16.39 -13.21 -1.96
C THR A 226 -15.59 -12.31 -2.90
N GLU A 227 -16.09 -11.10 -3.17
CA GLU A 227 -15.37 -10.14 -4.00
C GLU A 227 -14.13 -9.60 -3.29
N ALA A 228 -14.24 -9.25 -2.00
CA ALA A 228 -13.09 -8.83 -1.19
C ALA A 228 -11.98 -9.89 -1.17
N LEU A 229 -12.35 -11.17 -0.96
CA LEU A 229 -11.41 -12.29 -1.02
C LEU A 229 -10.83 -12.48 -2.43
N THR A 230 -11.65 -12.37 -3.47
CA THR A 230 -11.16 -12.51 -4.86
C THR A 230 -10.15 -11.41 -5.20
N GLN A 231 -10.40 -10.17 -4.76
CA GLN A 231 -9.45 -9.06 -4.93
C GLN A 231 -8.16 -9.33 -4.17
N ALA A 232 -8.22 -9.85 -2.94
CA ALA A 232 -7.03 -10.20 -2.17
C ALA A 232 -6.19 -11.31 -2.84
N PHE A 233 -6.83 -12.33 -3.41
CA PHE A 233 -6.15 -13.35 -4.23
C PHE A 233 -5.49 -12.74 -5.46
N ARG A 234 -6.22 -11.90 -6.20
CA ARG A 234 -5.72 -11.25 -7.42
C ARG A 234 -4.58 -10.26 -7.15
N ARG A 235 -4.59 -9.57 -6.02
CA ARG A 235 -3.48 -8.69 -5.57
C ARG A 235 -2.21 -9.48 -5.26
N SER A 236 -2.36 -10.72 -4.81
CA SER A 236 -1.26 -11.61 -4.44
C SER A 236 -0.66 -12.37 -5.63
N ILE A 237 -1.13 -12.13 -6.86
CA ILE A 237 -0.57 -12.73 -8.07
C ILE A 237 0.02 -11.62 -8.92
N GLY A 238 1.33 -11.70 -9.16
CA GLY A 238 2.08 -10.74 -9.96
C GLY A 238 2.26 -11.23 -11.38
N VAL A 239 2.27 -10.30 -12.32
CA VAL A 239 2.64 -10.53 -13.71
C VAL A 239 3.84 -9.63 -13.99
N ARG A 240 4.98 -10.26 -14.25
CA ARG A 240 6.23 -9.59 -14.63
C ARG A 240 6.28 -9.50 -16.15
N ILE A 241 6.13 -8.30 -16.68
CA ILE A 241 6.16 -8.00 -18.10
C ILE A 241 7.55 -7.48 -18.43
N LYS A 242 8.19 -8.09 -19.43
CA LYS A 242 9.48 -7.63 -19.96
C LYS A 242 9.22 -6.85 -21.24
N GLU A 243 9.56 -5.57 -21.22
CA GLU A 243 9.42 -4.71 -22.39
C GLU A 243 10.80 -4.16 -22.79
N GLU A 244 11.17 -4.34 -24.05
CA GLU A 244 12.36 -3.71 -24.61
C GLU A 244 12.00 -2.34 -25.15
N THR A 245 12.62 -1.29 -24.60
CA THR A 245 12.43 0.09 -25.05
C THR A 245 13.73 0.69 -25.57
N GLU A 246 13.66 1.38 -26.71
CA GLU A 246 14.77 2.18 -27.22
C GLU A 246 14.73 3.56 -26.56
N ILE A 247 15.74 3.83 -25.73
CA ILE A 247 15.90 5.12 -25.04
C ILE A 247 17.07 5.90 -25.63
N ILE A 248 16.89 7.21 -25.75
CA ILE A 248 17.94 8.15 -26.14
C ILE A 248 18.34 8.93 -24.90
N GLU A 249 19.59 8.81 -24.47
CA GLU A 249 20.10 9.46 -23.25
C GLU A 249 21.28 10.37 -23.61
N GLY A 250 21.18 11.66 -23.29
CA GLY A 250 22.20 12.63 -23.64
C GLY A 250 22.09 13.95 -22.88
N GLU A 251 23.21 14.68 -22.82
CA GLU A 251 23.24 16.09 -22.43
C GLU A 251 22.75 16.96 -23.60
N VAL A 252 21.87 17.89 -23.30
CA VAL A 252 21.38 18.87 -24.28
C VAL A 252 22.43 19.96 -24.48
N VAL A 253 23.01 20.03 -25.68
CA VAL A 253 23.95 21.09 -26.04
C VAL A 253 23.20 22.37 -26.39
N GLU A 254 22.19 22.25 -27.26
CA GLU A 254 21.39 23.34 -27.79
C GLU A 254 19.98 22.87 -28.19
N ILE A 255 18.99 23.78 -28.06
CA ILE A 255 17.62 23.58 -28.54
C ILE A 255 17.25 24.76 -29.43
N GLN A 256 17.00 24.51 -30.71
CA GLN A 256 16.52 25.51 -31.67
C GLN A 256 15.04 25.23 -31.96
N ILE A 257 14.17 26.23 -31.80
CA ILE A 257 12.74 26.10 -32.08
C ILE A 257 12.33 27.20 -33.05
N ASP A 258 12.05 26.82 -34.28
CA ASP A 258 11.57 27.74 -35.30
C ASP A 258 10.06 27.94 -35.13
N ARG A 259 9.68 29.17 -34.77
CA ARG A 259 8.29 29.59 -34.68
C ARG A 259 7.94 30.41 -35.92
N PRO A 260 6.93 30.01 -36.72
CA PRO A 260 6.50 30.82 -37.85
C PRO A 260 5.97 32.17 -37.36
N ALA A 261 6.39 33.25 -38.03
CA ALA A 261 6.14 34.63 -37.62
C ALA A 261 4.65 35.01 -37.49
N THR A 262 3.77 34.25 -38.15
CA THR A 262 2.31 34.46 -38.14
C THR A 262 1.60 33.74 -36.99
N GLY A 263 2.30 32.95 -36.16
CA GLY A 263 1.72 32.21 -35.04
C GLY A 263 0.83 31.02 -35.43
N THR A 264 0.46 30.90 -36.70
CA THR A 264 -0.33 29.83 -37.31
C THR A 264 0.55 28.95 -38.19
N GLY A 265 1.19 27.94 -37.59
CA GLY A 265 1.96 26.94 -38.31
C GLY A 265 2.58 25.91 -37.36
N SER A 266 2.94 24.73 -37.90
CA SER A 266 3.61 23.68 -37.13
C SER A 266 4.99 24.15 -36.69
N LYS A 267 5.22 24.18 -35.38
CA LYS A 267 6.55 24.41 -34.80
C LYS A 267 7.47 23.26 -35.20
N VAL A 268 8.60 23.59 -35.79
CA VAL A 268 9.69 22.64 -36.08
C VAL A 268 10.89 23.07 -35.25
N GLY A 269 11.69 22.12 -34.77
CA GLY A 269 12.86 22.43 -33.98
C GLY A 269 13.99 21.46 -34.24
N LYS A 270 15.18 21.80 -33.75
CA LYS A 270 16.36 20.94 -33.75
C LYS A 270 16.88 20.81 -32.33
N LEU A 271 17.25 19.60 -31.95
CA LEU A 271 17.81 19.27 -30.65
C LEU A 271 19.18 18.65 -30.85
N THR A 272 20.20 19.25 -30.27
CA THR A 272 21.55 18.69 -30.27
C THR A 272 21.80 17.99 -28.94
N LEU A 273 22.00 16.67 -28.99
CA LEU A 273 22.30 15.83 -27.84
C LEU A 273 23.74 15.32 -27.91
N LYS A 274 24.38 15.25 -26.75
CA LYS A 274 25.77 14.84 -26.61
C LYS A 274 25.94 13.83 -25.47
N THR A 275 26.71 12.78 -25.72
CA THR A 275 27.34 11.92 -24.73
C THR A 275 28.84 12.23 -24.67
N THR A 276 29.60 11.51 -23.85
CA THR A 276 31.05 11.65 -23.84
C THR A 276 31.72 11.19 -25.14
N GLU A 277 31.09 10.27 -25.87
CA GLU A 277 31.63 9.66 -27.08
C GLU A 277 31.08 10.26 -28.38
N MET A 278 29.83 10.71 -28.40
CA MET A 278 29.16 11.16 -29.62
C MET A 278 28.25 12.38 -29.42
N GLU A 279 28.06 13.11 -30.50
CA GLU A 279 27.16 14.26 -30.58
C GLU A 279 26.29 14.13 -31.83
N THR A 280 24.98 14.22 -31.68
CA THR A 280 24.04 14.12 -32.81
C THR A 280 22.92 15.15 -32.72
N ILE A 281 22.42 15.52 -33.91
CA ILE A 281 21.35 16.49 -34.08
C ILE A 281 20.08 15.73 -34.46
N TYR A 282 19.01 15.98 -33.72
CA TYR A 282 17.68 15.41 -33.93
C TYR A 282 16.70 16.50 -34.36
N ASP A 283 15.94 16.25 -35.43
CA ASP A 283 14.81 17.11 -35.80
C ASP A 283 13.60 16.79 -34.89
N LEU A 284 13.02 17.83 -34.31
CA LEU A 284 11.91 17.76 -33.37
C LEU A 284 10.58 18.07 -34.06
N GLY A 285 9.61 17.18 -33.85
CA GLY A 285 8.20 17.44 -34.18
C GLY A 285 7.49 18.30 -33.13
N THR A 286 6.29 18.79 -33.47
CA THR A 286 5.45 19.65 -32.63
C THR A 286 5.21 19.08 -31.22
N LYS A 287 4.86 17.79 -31.11
CA LYS A 287 4.60 17.11 -29.83
C LYS A 287 5.83 17.08 -28.92
N MET A 288 7.03 16.87 -29.48
CA MET A 288 8.28 16.83 -28.72
C MET A 288 8.66 18.23 -28.21
N ILE A 289 8.44 19.26 -29.03
CA ILE A 289 8.67 20.66 -28.63
C ILE A 289 7.76 21.06 -27.46
N GLU A 290 6.50 20.63 -27.49
CA GLU A 290 5.56 20.85 -26.39
C GLU A 290 6.01 20.13 -25.10
N SER A 291 6.47 18.88 -25.18
CA SER A 291 7.03 18.14 -24.04
C SER A 291 8.27 18.82 -23.47
N LEU A 292 9.23 19.24 -24.31
CA LEU A 292 10.43 19.96 -23.87
C LEU A 292 10.08 21.29 -23.18
N THR A 293 9.09 22.00 -23.72
CA THR A 293 8.61 23.27 -23.16
C THR A 293 7.92 23.06 -21.82
N LYS A 294 7.09 22.00 -21.71
CA LYS A 294 6.36 21.64 -20.49
C LYS A 294 7.31 21.27 -19.36
N ASP A 295 8.35 20.49 -19.66
CA ASP A 295 9.34 20.04 -18.68
C ASP A 295 10.48 21.06 -18.47
N LYS A 296 10.40 22.22 -19.14
CA LYS A 296 11.37 23.33 -19.06
C LYS A 296 12.81 22.85 -19.25
N VAL A 297 13.03 22.04 -20.29
CA VAL A 297 14.36 21.55 -20.65
C VAL A 297 15.19 22.70 -21.24
N GLN A 298 16.43 22.83 -20.77
CA GLN A 298 17.38 23.85 -21.16
C GLN A 298 18.70 23.22 -21.62
N ALA A 299 19.52 24.02 -22.29
CA ALA A 299 20.89 23.66 -22.60
C ALA A 299 21.68 23.37 -21.30
N GLY A 300 22.39 22.24 -21.28
CA GLY A 300 23.09 21.69 -20.12
C GLY A 300 22.25 20.76 -19.23
N ASP A 301 21.00 20.45 -19.60
CA ASP A 301 20.23 19.39 -18.93
C ASP A 301 20.57 18.02 -19.51
N VAL A 302 20.60 17.00 -18.65
CA VAL A 302 20.67 15.59 -19.06
C VAL A 302 19.25 15.04 -19.13
N ILE A 303 18.85 14.55 -20.30
CA ILE A 303 17.50 14.04 -20.55
C ILE A 303 17.52 12.61 -21.09
N THR A 304 16.45 11.89 -20.79
CA THR A 304 16.14 10.60 -21.44
C THR A 304 14.88 10.76 -22.27
N ILE A 305 14.93 10.32 -23.52
CA ILE A 305 13.81 10.29 -24.45
C ILE A 305 13.49 8.85 -24.77
N ASP A 306 12.28 8.41 -24.46
CA ASP A 306 11.77 7.13 -24.94
C ASP A 306 11.26 7.32 -26.38
N LYS A 307 11.86 6.59 -27.32
CA LYS A 307 11.59 6.72 -28.76
C LYS A 307 10.20 6.22 -29.14
N ALA A 308 9.70 5.17 -28.47
CA ALA A 308 8.38 4.62 -28.75
C ALA A 308 7.29 5.54 -28.19
N THR A 309 7.50 6.04 -26.97
CA THR A 309 6.44 6.76 -26.26
C THR A 309 6.52 8.29 -26.43
N GLY A 310 7.64 8.82 -26.90
CA GLY A 310 7.91 10.25 -27.03
C GLY A 310 7.97 10.99 -25.69
N LYS A 311 8.09 10.25 -24.57
CA LYS A 311 8.17 10.83 -23.23
C LYS A 311 9.59 11.30 -22.98
N ILE A 312 9.71 12.56 -22.56
CA ILE A 312 10.99 13.16 -22.17
C ILE A 312 11.03 13.16 -20.65
N SER A 313 12.19 12.88 -20.07
CA SER A 313 12.38 12.94 -18.62
C SER A 313 13.72 13.59 -18.32
N LYS A 314 13.66 14.68 -17.54
CA LYS A 314 14.85 15.42 -17.10
C LYS A 314 15.49 14.72 -15.91
N LEU A 315 16.67 14.13 -16.11
CA LEU A 315 17.42 13.44 -15.05
C LEU A 315 18.09 14.43 -14.10
N GLY A 316 18.58 15.54 -14.65
CA GLY A 316 19.26 16.58 -13.89
C GLY A 316 20.05 17.50 -14.80
N ARG A 317 20.96 18.28 -14.21
CA ARG A 317 21.83 19.20 -14.92
C ARG A 317 23.27 18.68 -14.98
N SER A 318 23.97 18.91 -16.08
CA SER A 318 25.36 18.48 -16.23
C SER A 318 26.28 19.21 -15.25
N PHE A 319 27.28 18.51 -14.73
CA PHE A 319 28.29 19.09 -13.84
C PHE A 319 29.16 20.15 -14.54
N THR A 320 29.38 20.00 -15.85
CA THR A 320 30.20 20.89 -16.67
C THR A 320 29.62 22.30 -16.78
N ARG A 321 28.28 22.43 -16.82
CA ARG A 321 27.56 23.71 -16.92
C ARG A 321 26.95 24.19 -15.60
N ALA A 322 27.34 23.59 -14.47
CA ALA A 322 26.86 23.97 -13.15
C ALA A 322 27.30 25.39 -12.72
N ARG A 323 28.36 25.95 -13.33
CA ARG A 323 28.90 27.27 -12.95
C ARG A 323 28.28 28.45 -13.70
N ASP A 324 27.54 28.20 -14.78
CA ASP A 324 27.04 29.26 -15.67
C ASP A 324 25.78 29.96 -15.13
N TYR A 325 25.21 29.47 -14.03
CA TYR A 325 23.98 30.01 -13.44
C TYR A 325 24.15 30.24 -11.93
N ASP A 326 24.17 31.52 -11.53
CA ASP A 326 24.36 31.98 -10.14
C ASP A 326 23.07 31.87 -9.31
N ALA A 327 21.90 31.82 -9.95
CA ALA A 327 20.59 31.68 -9.30
C ALA A 327 20.03 30.25 -9.44
N MET A 328 20.68 29.26 -8.81
CA MET A 328 20.16 27.89 -8.79
C MET A 328 19.19 27.69 -7.62
N GLY A 329 18.00 27.17 -7.91
CA GLY A 329 17.06 26.73 -6.87
C GLY A 329 17.65 25.55 -6.10
N SER A 330 17.31 25.42 -4.81
CA SER A 330 17.79 24.38 -3.89
C SER A 330 17.44 22.92 -4.28
N GLN A 331 16.89 22.70 -5.48
CA GLN A 331 16.33 21.44 -5.97
C GLN A 331 16.99 20.94 -7.27
N THR A 332 18.00 21.64 -7.82
CA THR A 332 18.66 21.19 -9.05
C THR A 332 19.60 20.01 -8.79
N LYS A 333 19.20 18.81 -9.22
CA LYS A 333 20.02 17.60 -9.15
C LYS A 333 21.10 17.65 -10.24
N PHE A 334 22.37 17.52 -9.87
CA PHE A 334 23.47 17.41 -10.82
C PHE A 334 23.72 15.94 -11.18
N VAL A 335 23.91 15.69 -12.47
CA VAL A 335 24.12 14.37 -13.05
C VAL A 335 25.32 14.45 -13.98
N GLN A 336 26.12 13.39 -14.05
CA GLN A 336 27.24 13.34 -14.98
C GLN A 336 26.74 13.19 -16.43
N CYS A 337 27.55 13.64 -17.38
CA CYS A 337 27.28 13.43 -18.79
C CYS A 337 27.22 11.91 -19.05
N PRO A 338 26.18 11.39 -19.69
CA PRO A 338 26.06 9.96 -19.95
C PRO A 338 27.18 9.49 -20.89
N ASP A 339 27.69 8.30 -20.61
CA ASP A 339 28.73 7.63 -21.41
C ASP A 339 28.13 6.68 -22.45
N GLY A 340 28.92 6.40 -23.50
CA GLY A 340 28.56 5.47 -24.57
C GLY A 340 27.70 6.07 -25.68
N GLU A 341 26.99 5.19 -26.38
CA GLU A 341 26.08 5.57 -27.46
C GLU A 341 24.85 6.34 -26.95
N LEU A 342 24.40 7.31 -27.75
CA LEU A 342 23.20 8.11 -27.46
C LEU A 342 21.93 7.23 -27.44
N GLN A 343 21.85 6.20 -28.29
CA GLN A 343 20.70 5.30 -28.37
C GLN A 343 21.04 3.99 -27.65
N LYS A 344 20.29 3.67 -26.60
CA LYS A 344 20.48 2.45 -25.81
C LYS A 344 19.19 1.64 -25.84
N ARG A 345 19.32 0.33 -25.99
CA ARG A 345 18.21 -0.60 -25.74
C ARG A 345 18.19 -0.94 -24.26
N LYS A 346 17.08 -0.63 -23.61
CA LYS A 346 16.88 -0.92 -22.19
C LYS A 346 15.68 -1.85 -22.05
N GLU A 347 15.94 -3.03 -21.49
CA GLU A 347 14.88 -3.92 -21.00
C GLU A 347 14.35 -3.32 -19.69
N VAL A 348 13.07 -2.98 -19.68
CA VAL A 348 12.37 -2.51 -18.50
C VAL A 348 11.43 -3.61 -18.05
N VAL A 349 11.64 -4.06 -16.82
CA VAL A 349 10.82 -5.10 -16.21
C VAL A 349 9.78 -4.42 -15.32
N HIS A 350 8.51 -4.67 -15.61
CA HIS A 350 7.39 -4.16 -14.84
C HIS A 350 6.66 -5.31 -14.15
N THR A 351 6.59 -5.27 -12.83
CA THR A 351 5.76 -6.19 -12.04
C THR A 351 4.43 -5.50 -11.72
N VAL A 352 3.33 -6.06 -12.19
CA VAL A 352 1.96 -5.55 -11.96
C VAL A 352 1.10 -6.67 -11.41
N SER A 353 0.22 -6.39 -10.44
CA SER A 353 -0.70 -7.40 -9.92
C SER A 353 -1.88 -7.66 -10.87
N LEU A 354 -2.45 -8.87 -10.86
CA LEU A 354 -3.65 -9.16 -11.66
C LEU A 354 -4.82 -8.25 -11.28
N HIS A 355 -4.93 -7.88 -10.01
CA HIS A 355 -5.98 -6.96 -9.55
C HIS A 355 -5.86 -5.57 -10.18
N GLU A 356 -4.65 -5.02 -10.32
CA GLU A 356 -4.45 -3.72 -10.97
C GLU A 356 -4.86 -3.77 -12.44
N ILE A 357 -4.52 -4.85 -13.14
CA ILE A 357 -4.95 -5.09 -14.52
C ILE A 357 -6.48 -5.19 -14.60
N ASP A 358 -7.12 -5.90 -13.67
CA ASP A 358 -8.57 -6.04 -13.58
C ASP A 358 -9.26 -4.67 -13.41
N VAL A 359 -8.79 -3.84 -12.48
CA VAL A 359 -9.38 -2.52 -12.21
C VAL A 359 -9.20 -1.58 -13.40
N ILE A 360 -8.00 -1.52 -14.00
CA ILE A 360 -7.71 -0.65 -15.14
C ILE A 360 -8.62 -0.97 -16.33
N ASN A 361 -8.84 -2.26 -16.62
CA ASN A 361 -9.67 -2.69 -17.75
C ASN A 361 -11.18 -2.68 -17.47
N SER A 362 -11.59 -2.60 -16.20
CA SER A 362 -13.00 -2.60 -15.83
C SER A 362 -13.73 -1.28 -16.15
N ARG A 363 -13.02 -0.14 -16.15
CA ARG A 363 -13.60 1.21 -16.28
C ARG A 363 -12.68 2.16 -17.05
N THR A 364 -13.25 3.12 -17.76
CA THR A 364 -12.50 4.13 -18.54
C THR A 364 -11.57 5.03 -17.71
N GLN A 365 -11.82 5.17 -16.41
CA GLN A 365 -10.91 5.81 -15.45
C GLN A 365 -10.47 4.86 -14.33
N GLY A 366 -10.28 3.57 -14.66
CA GLY A 366 -9.87 2.55 -13.69
C GLY A 366 -8.56 2.86 -12.97
N PHE A 367 -7.62 3.54 -13.62
CA PHE A 367 -6.37 3.94 -12.99
C PHE A 367 -6.56 4.85 -11.76
N LEU A 368 -7.51 5.79 -11.79
CA LEU A 368 -7.78 6.67 -10.65
C LEU A 368 -8.43 5.90 -9.48
N ALA A 369 -9.21 4.86 -9.80
CA ALA A 369 -9.86 4.02 -8.79
C ALA A 369 -8.87 3.24 -7.92
N LEU A 370 -7.68 2.92 -8.46
CA LEU A 370 -6.60 2.30 -7.68
C LEU A 370 -6.12 3.21 -6.53
N PHE A 371 -6.18 4.53 -6.71
CA PHE A 371 -5.77 5.50 -5.69
C PHE A 371 -6.90 5.90 -4.75
N SER A 372 -8.15 5.94 -5.25
CA SER A 372 -9.30 6.32 -4.42
C SER A 372 -9.81 5.16 -3.57
N GLY A 373 -9.47 3.91 -3.90
CA GLY A 373 -10.01 2.71 -3.23
C GLY A 373 -11.44 2.35 -3.66
N ASP A 374 -12.07 3.17 -4.49
CA ASP A 374 -13.43 2.95 -5.02
C ASP A 374 -13.40 2.07 -6.27
N THR A 375 -12.91 0.84 -6.11
CA THR A 375 -12.84 -0.14 -7.20
C THR A 375 -14.20 -0.75 -7.50
N GLY A 376 -15.07 -0.83 -6.49
CA GLY A 376 -16.35 -1.56 -6.54
C GLY A 376 -16.15 -3.04 -6.88
N GLU A 377 -17.24 -3.70 -7.28
CA GLU A 377 -17.20 -5.10 -7.74
C GLU A 377 -16.80 -5.18 -9.22
N ILE A 378 -15.90 -6.12 -9.53
CA ILE A 378 -15.42 -6.36 -10.90
C ILE A 378 -16.15 -7.56 -11.49
N LYS A 379 -16.69 -7.39 -12.71
CA LYS A 379 -17.38 -8.47 -13.43
C LYS A 379 -16.44 -9.63 -13.74
N SER A 380 -16.95 -10.86 -13.63
CA SER A 380 -16.20 -12.08 -13.96
C SER A 380 -15.75 -12.13 -15.42
N GLU A 381 -16.56 -11.62 -16.36
CA GLU A 381 -16.23 -11.58 -17.79
C GLU A 381 -14.90 -10.85 -18.06
N VAL A 382 -14.64 -9.74 -17.37
CA VAL A 382 -13.40 -8.96 -17.49
C VAL A 382 -12.23 -9.78 -16.97
N ARG A 383 -12.41 -10.46 -15.84
CA ARG A 383 -11.38 -11.32 -15.23
C ARG A 383 -11.01 -12.51 -16.10
N GLU A 384 -11.99 -13.11 -16.78
CA GLU A 384 -11.77 -14.23 -17.71
C GLU A 384 -11.02 -13.77 -18.96
N GLN A 385 -11.39 -12.62 -19.52
CA GLN A 385 -10.66 -12.02 -20.64
C GLN A 385 -9.21 -11.69 -20.29
N ILE A 386 -8.97 -11.17 -19.08
CA ILE A 386 -7.62 -10.87 -18.61
C ILE A 386 -6.82 -12.15 -18.38
N ASN A 387 -7.42 -13.17 -17.78
CA ASN A 387 -6.77 -14.47 -17.60
C ASN A 387 -6.34 -15.07 -18.94
N ALA A 388 -7.19 -14.99 -19.97
CA ALA A 388 -6.86 -15.48 -21.31
C ALA A 388 -5.68 -14.70 -21.92
N LYS A 389 -5.67 -13.37 -21.80
CA LYS A 389 -4.56 -12.52 -22.29
C LYS A 389 -3.25 -12.76 -21.54
N VAL A 390 -3.31 -12.95 -20.22
CA VAL A 390 -2.12 -13.24 -19.41
C VAL A 390 -1.57 -14.63 -19.74
N ALA A 391 -2.44 -15.60 -20.02
CA ALA A 391 -2.03 -16.91 -20.50
C ALA A 391 -1.33 -16.82 -21.87
N GLU A 392 -1.89 -16.04 -22.81
CA GLU A 392 -1.25 -15.76 -24.10
C GLU A 392 0.13 -15.11 -23.94
N TRP A 393 0.26 -14.07 -23.11
CA TRP A 393 1.56 -13.43 -22.86
C TRP A 393 2.59 -14.35 -22.21
N ARG A 394 2.12 -15.32 -21.40
CA ARG A 394 2.97 -16.35 -20.82
C ARG A 394 3.44 -17.34 -21.89
N GLU A 395 2.56 -17.76 -22.80
CA GLU A 395 2.90 -18.66 -23.92
C GLU A 395 3.85 -17.99 -24.92
N GLU A 396 3.68 -16.70 -25.18
CA GLU A 396 4.58 -15.89 -26.01
C GLU A 396 5.92 -15.57 -25.33
N GLY A 397 6.07 -15.83 -24.03
CA GLY A 397 7.27 -15.48 -23.26
C GLY A 397 7.46 -13.98 -22.99
N LYS A 398 6.43 -13.15 -23.23
CA LYS A 398 6.45 -11.69 -22.94
C LYS A 398 6.21 -11.40 -21.46
N ALA A 399 5.52 -12.31 -20.76
CA ALA A 399 5.22 -12.16 -19.34
C ALA A 399 5.50 -13.45 -18.55
N GLU A 400 5.90 -13.27 -17.30
CA GLU A 400 6.09 -14.33 -16.32
C GLU A 400 5.10 -14.13 -15.16
N ILE A 401 4.39 -15.18 -14.77
CA ILE A 401 3.48 -15.12 -13.61
C ILE A 401 4.28 -15.44 -12.36
N ILE A 402 4.24 -14.54 -11.38
CA ILE A 402 4.88 -14.69 -10.08
C ILE A 402 3.78 -15.00 -9.06
N PRO A 403 3.69 -16.24 -8.54
CA PRO A 403 2.82 -16.54 -7.42
C PRO A 403 3.36 -15.81 -6.18
N GLY A 404 2.57 -14.91 -5.63
CA GLY A 404 2.90 -14.23 -4.39
C GLY A 404 2.35 -14.95 -3.17
N VAL A 405 2.22 -14.18 -2.09
CA VAL A 405 1.73 -14.66 -0.80
C VAL A 405 0.54 -13.82 -0.35
N LEU A 406 -0.53 -14.51 0.05
CA LEU A 406 -1.67 -13.92 0.73
C LEU A 406 -1.59 -14.26 2.21
N PHE A 407 -1.39 -13.25 3.06
CA PHE A 407 -1.42 -13.39 4.51
C PHE A 407 -2.77 -12.94 5.08
N ILE A 408 -3.45 -13.82 5.81
CA ILE A 408 -4.70 -13.51 6.53
C ILE A 408 -4.44 -13.61 8.04
N ASP A 409 -4.44 -12.47 8.73
CA ASP A 409 -4.40 -12.43 10.19
C ASP A 409 -5.79 -12.67 10.80
N GLU A 410 -5.84 -13.19 12.01
CA GLU A 410 -7.07 -13.47 12.76
C GLU A 410 -8.11 -14.27 11.95
N VAL A 411 -7.68 -15.34 11.28
CA VAL A 411 -8.53 -16.14 10.37
C VAL A 411 -9.80 -16.70 11.03
N HIS A 412 -9.79 -16.89 12.35
CA HIS A 412 -10.97 -17.33 13.13
C HIS A 412 -12.15 -16.33 13.08
N MET A 413 -11.93 -15.12 12.58
CA MET A 413 -12.96 -14.10 12.37
C MET A 413 -13.75 -14.31 11.06
N LEU A 414 -13.28 -15.18 10.17
CA LEU A 414 -13.97 -15.57 8.94
C LEU A 414 -15.17 -16.48 9.20
N ASP A 415 -16.13 -16.43 8.29
CA ASP A 415 -17.31 -17.30 8.30
C ASP A 415 -17.15 -18.52 7.38
N ILE A 416 -18.09 -19.46 7.51
CA ILE A 416 -18.11 -20.71 6.74
C ILE A 416 -18.17 -20.48 5.22
N GLU A 417 -18.83 -19.41 4.77
CA GLU A 417 -18.91 -19.04 3.35
C GLU A 417 -17.54 -18.63 2.81
N SER A 418 -16.81 -17.81 3.57
CA SER A 418 -15.43 -17.41 3.24
C SER A 418 -14.50 -18.62 3.16
N PHE A 419 -14.59 -19.55 4.11
CA PHE A 419 -13.78 -20.78 4.09
C PHE A 419 -14.12 -21.69 2.91
N SER A 420 -15.40 -21.79 2.55
CA SER A 420 -15.83 -22.55 1.37
C SER A 420 -15.28 -21.95 0.08
N PHE A 421 -15.26 -20.62 -0.02
CA PHE A 421 -14.63 -19.91 -1.13
C PHE A 421 -13.11 -20.15 -1.18
N LEU A 422 -12.42 -20.04 -0.04
CA LEU A 422 -10.97 -20.28 0.05
C LEU A 422 -10.60 -21.70 -0.39
N ASN A 423 -11.36 -22.71 0.03
CA ASN A 423 -11.15 -24.10 -0.37
C ASN A 423 -11.17 -24.27 -1.90
N ARG A 424 -12.15 -23.68 -2.58
CA ARG A 424 -12.22 -23.72 -4.04
C ARG A 424 -11.12 -22.88 -4.70
N ALA A 425 -10.80 -21.71 -4.16
CA ALA A 425 -9.79 -20.82 -4.73
C ALA A 425 -8.38 -21.42 -4.68
N LEU A 426 -8.07 -22.20 -3.64
CA LEU A 426 -6.80 -22.92 -3.49
C LEU A 426 -6.62 -24.08 -4.48
N GLU A 427 -7.69 -24.56 -5.11
CA GLU A 427 -7.60 -25.63 -6.12
C GLU A 427 -7.12 -25.11 -7.49
N SER A 428 -7.00 -23.80 -7.66
CA SER A 428 -6.48 -23.19 -8.90
C SER A 428 -4.97 -23.30 -8.98
N ASP A 429 -4.44 -23.66 -10.15
CA ASP A 429 -2.99 -23.74 -10.42
C ASP A 429 -2.26 -22.40 -10.22
N MET A 430 -2.98 -21.28 -10.42
CA MET A 430 -2.45 -19.93 -10.23
C MET A 430 -2.68 -19.37 -8.82
N ALA A 431 -3.13 -20.21 -7.88
CA ALA A 431 -3.40 -19.75 -6.52
C ALA A 431 -2.10 -19.30 -5.82
N PRO A 432 -2.08 -18.11 -5.20
CA PRO A 432 -0.95 -17.68 -4.38
C PRO A 432 -0.84 -18.56 -3.14
N VAL A 433 0.33 -18.56 -2.50
CA VAL A 433 0.50 -19.27 -1.23
C VAL A 433 -0.25 -18.55 -0.13
N LEU A 434 -1.21 -19.25 0.47
CA LEU A 434 -2.04 -18.70 1.54
C LEU A 434 -1.41 -18.98 2.90
N ILE A 435 -1.07 -17.94 3.65
CA ILE A 435 -0.60 -18.02 5.02
C ILE A 435 -1.67 -17.45 5.93
N MET A 436 -2.14 -18.22 6.89
CA MET A 436 -3.15 -17.80 7.85
C MET A 436 -2.56 -17.75 9.25
N ALA A 437 -3.00 -16.81 10.07
CA ALA A 437 -2.63 -16.75 11.47
C ALA A 437 -3.86 -16.84 12.39
N THR A 438 -3.71 -17.58 13.47
CA THR A 438 -4.73 -17.69 14.52
C THR A 438 -4.10 -17.68 15.91
N ASN A 439 -4.78 -17.01 16.83
CA ASN A 439 -4.48 -17.01 18.25
C ASN A 439 -5.53 -17.78 19.07
N ARG A 440 -6.53 -18.39 18.43
CA ARG A 440 -7.59 -19.17 19.09
C ARG A 440 -7.27 -20.66 19.05
N GLY A 441 -7.55 -21.34 20.16
CA GLY A 441 -7.57 -22.80 20.28
C GLY A 441 -8.86 -23.36 19.68
N ILE A 442 -9.72 -23.95 20.50
CA ILE A 442 -11.05 -24.40 20.05
C ILE A 442 -12.02 -23.21 20.07
N THR A 443 -12.65 -22.92 18.94
CA THR A 443 -13.63 -21.84 18.82
C THR A 443 -14.72 -22.20 17.84
N ARG A 444 -15.86 -21.54 17.96
CA ARG A 444 -17.01 -21.69 17.06
C ARG A 444 -16.67 -21.11 15.69
N ILE A 445 -16.99 -21.85 14.63
CA ILE A 445 -16.90 -21.33 13.25
C ILE A 445 -18.06 -20.35 13.05
N ARG A 446 -17.75 -19.10 12.69
CA ARG A 446 -18.76 -18.06 12.49
C ARG A 446 -19.75 -18.48 11.37
N GLY A 447 -21.03 -18.24 11.63
CA GLY A 447 -22.13 -18.66 10.76
C GLY A 447 -22.66 -20.09 11.02
N THR A 448 -22.00 -20.89 11.86
CA THR A 448 -22.45 -22.24 12.24
C THR A 448 -22.59 -22.37 13.76
N SER A 449 -23.13 -23.46 14.29
CA SER A 449 -23.11 -23.79 15.73
C SER A 449 -21.94 -24.69 16.15
N TYR A 450 -21.14 -25.16 15.19
CA TYR A 450 -20.07 -26.12 15.43
C TYR A 450 -18.81 -25.45 15.96
N GLN A 451 -18.16 -26.11 16.92
CA GLN A 451 -16.82 -25.76 17.37
C GLN A 451 -15.79 -26.58 16.60
N SER A 452 -14.67 -25.95 16.27
CA SER A 452 -13.58 -26.59 15.55
C SER A 452 -12.24 -26.06 16.06
N PRO A 453 -11.14 -26.86 15.98
CA PRO A 453 -9.81 -26.33 16.20
C PRO A 453 -9.55 -25.11 15.32
N HIS A 454 -9.00 -24.07 15.94
CA HIS A 454 -8.66 -22.77 15.34
C HIS A 454 -9.83 -21.98 14.75
N GLY A 455 -11.06 -22.48 14.85
CA GLY A 455 -12.23 -21.88 14.19
C GLY A 455 -12.26 -22.10 12.69
N ILE A 456 -11.55 -23.12 12.20
CA ILE A 456 -11.44 -23.45 10.78
C ILE A 456 -12.21 -24.76 10.53
N PRO A 457 -12.99 -24.89 9.45
CA PRO A 457 -13.62 -26.16 9.07
C PRO A 457 -12.59 -27.28 8.91
N ILE A 458 -12.92 -28.49 9.35
CA ILE A 458 -12.02 -29.65 9.34
C ILE A 458 -11.53 -29.94 7.91
N ASP A 459 -12.39 -29.74 6.91
CA ASP A 459 -12.06 -29.97 5.49
C ASP A 459 -10.91 -29.08 5.00
N LEU A 460 -10.86 -27.82 5.45
CA LEU A 460 -9.74 -26.93 5.13
C LEU A 460 -8.55 -27.28 6.02
N LEU A 461 -8.76 -27.53 7.31
CA LEU A 461 -7.69 -27.80 8.29
C LEU A 461 -6.81 -28.99 7.88
N ASP A 462 -7.40 -30.06 7.34
CA ASP A 462 -6.67 -31.24 6.85
C ASP A 462 -5.74 -30.92 5.67
N ARG A 463 -6.03 -29.85 4.92
CA ARG A 463 -5.19 -29.36 3.81
C ARG A 463 -4.07 -28.42 4.29
N LEU A 464 -4.05 -28.00 5.56
CA LEU A 464 -3.12 -26.99 6.08
C LEU A 464 -1.87 -27.60 6.72
N LEU A 465 -0.72 -26.99 6.44
CA LEU A 465 0.48 -27.22 7.24
C LEU A 465 0.45 -26.29 8.46
N ILE A 466 0.41 -26.87 9.67
CA ILE A 466 0.33 -26.09 10.91
C ILE A 466 1.74 -25.86 11.48
N VAL A 467 2.12 -24.60 11.57
CA VAL A 467 3.34 -24.13 12.26
C VAL A 467 2.94 -23.58 13.62
N SER A 468 3.37 -24.25 14.69
CA SER A 468 3.13 -23.78 16.05
C SER A 468 4.23 -22.82 16.53
N THR A 469 3.82 -21.79 17.27
CA THR A 469 4.72 -20.84 17.93
C THR A 469 4.66 -21.04 19.44
N SER A 470 5.81 -20.92 20.11
CA SER A 470 5.92 -21.09 21.56
C SER A 470 5.93 -19.73 22.29
N PRO A 471 5.56 -19.67 23.57
CA PRO A 471 5.82 -18.49 24.40
C PRO A 471 7.32 -18.15 24.43
N TYR A 472 7.65 -16.85 24.53
CA TYR A 472 9.04 -16.39 24.61
C TYR A 472 9.62 -16.63 26.00
N SER A 473 10.92 -16.92 26.07
CA SER A 473 11.67 -16.96 27.32
C SER A 473 12.02 -15.55 27.81
N GLU A 474 12.35 -15.38 29.09
CA GLU A 474 12.80 -14.10 29.65
C GLU A 474 13.97 -13.49 28.87
N LYS A 475 14.93 -14.33 28.45
CA LYS A 475 16.08 -13.92 27.66
C LYS A 475 15.67 -13.39 26.29
N ASP A 476 14.75 -14.08 25.62
CA ASP A 476 14.24 -13.64 24.32
C ASP A 476 13.43 -12.34 24.46
N THR A 477 12.59 -12.23 25.49
CA THR A 477 11.81 -11.02 25.76
C THR A 477 12.71 -9.81 26.00
N LYS A 478 13.76 -9.94 26.82
CA LYS A 478 14.73 -8.86 27.05
C LYS A 478 15.40 -8.44 25.75
N GLN A 479 15.82 -9.40 24.92
CA GLN A 479 16.46 -9.13 23.64
C GLN A 479 15.52 -8.47 22.64
N ILE A 480 14.25 -8.89 22.57
CA ILE A 480 13.23 -8.26 21.74
C ILE A 480 13.04 -6.81 22.16
N LEU A 481 12.87 -6.53 23.45
CA LEU A 481 12.71 -5.16 23.96
C LEU A 481 13.92 -4.30 23.62
N ARG A 482 15.15 -4.84 23.71
CA ARG A 482 16.38 -4.14 23.31
C ARG A 482 16.37 -3.72 21.84
N ILE A 483 16.04 -4.64 20.93
CA ILE A 483 15.93 -4.34 19.50
C ILE A 483 14.87 -3.26 19.25
N ARG A 484 13.77 -3.27 20.00
CA ARG A 484 12.71 -2.27 19.86
C ARG A 484 13.14 -0.90 20.37
N CYS A 485 13.91 -0.84 21.45
CA CYS A 485 14.52 0.41 21.91
C CYS A 485 15.54 0.97 20.92
N GLU A 486 16.34 0.10 20.29
CA GLU A 486 17.27 0.50 19.22
C GLU A 486 16.51 1.05 17.99
N GLU A 487 15.40 0.42 17.60
CA GLU A 487 14.57 0.89 16.48
C GLU A 487 13.84 2.22 16.78
N GLU A 488 13.46 2.45 18.04
CA GLU A 488 12.79 3.70 18.49
C GLU A 488 13.77 4.80 18.92
N ASP A 489 15.09 4.59 18.78
CA ASP A 489 16.15 5.48 19.26
C ASP A 489 15.97 5.89 20.74
N VAL A 490 15.68 4.91 21.60
CA VAL A 490 15.48 5.09 23.05
C VAL A 490 16.61 4.45 23.84
N GLU A 491 17.42 5.28 24.50
CA GLU A 491 18.42 4.82 25.46
C GLU A 491 17.75 4.42 26.79
N MET A 492 17.99 3.21 27.27
CA MET A 492 17.47 2.71 28.55
C MET A 492 18.57 2.06 29.37
N SER A 493 18.48 2.22 30.70
CA SER A 493 19.37 1.55 31.65
C SER A 493 19.11 0.04 31.75
N GLU A 494 20.15 -0.74 32.10
CA GLU A 494 20.04 -2.20 32.24
C GLU A 494 19.04 -2.64 33.33
N ASP A 495 18.91 -1.85 34.41
CA ASP A 495 17.91 -2.07 35.45
C ASP A 495 16.49 -1.81 34.91
N ALA A 496 16.32 -0.78 34.08
CA ALA A 496 15.06 -0.47 33.43
C ALA A 496 14.63 -1.60 32.46
N TYR A 497 15.57 -2.17 31.68
CA TYR A 497 15.29 -3.35 30.86
C TYR A 497 14.84 -4.55 31.69
N THR A 498 15.47 -4.78 32.84
CA THR A 498 15.12 -5.91 33.71
C THR A 498 13.70 -5.77 34.27
N VAL A 499 13.33 -4.57 34.72
CA VAL A 499 11.95 -4.28 35.18
C VAL A 499 10.95 -4.39 34.04
N LEU A 500 11.26 -3.83 32.87
CA LEU A 500 10.37 -3.90 31.70
C LEU A 500 10.17 -5.33 31.21
N THR A 501 11.22 -6.16 31.25
CA THR A 501 11.15 -7.58 30.89
C THR A 501 10.21 -8.34 31.81
N ARG A 502 10.31 -8.11 33.14
CA ARG A 502 9.37 -8.72 34.11
C ARG A 502 7.93 -8.30 33.83
N ILE A 503 7.69 -7.02 33.58
CA ILE A 503 6.35 -6.52 33.19
C ILE A 503 5.87 -7.23 31.92
N GLY A 504 6.72 -7.41 30.92
CA GLY A 504 6.39 -8.08 29.66
C GLY A 504 6.06 -9.57 29.80
N LEU A 505 6.63 -10.26 30.80
CA LEU A 505 6.32 -11.65 31.13
C LEU A 505 5.03 -11.81 31.94
N GLU A 506 4.78 -10.91 32.90
CA GLU A 506 3.58 -10.94 33.74
C GLU A 506 2.31 -10.48 33.00
N THR A 507 2.46 -9.57 32.02
CA THR A 507 1.34 -8.99 31.28
C THR A 507 1.35 -9.42 29.80
N SER A 508 1.90 -8.60 28.91
CA SER A 508 2.11 -8.94 27.51
C SER A 508 3.29 -8.18 26.92
N LEU A 509 3.93 -8.79 25.92
CA LEU A 509 4.99 -8.14 25.15
C LEU A 509 4.51 -6.86 24.46
N ARG A 510 3.26 -6.84 23.98
CA ARG A 510 2.66 -5.67 23.33
C ARG A 510 2.56 -4.48 24.30
N TYR A 511 2.12 -4.74 25.53
CA TYR A 511 2.05 -3.71 26.56
C TYR A 511 3.43 -3.18 26.91
N ALA A 512 4.42 -4.07 27.12
CA ALA A 512 5.80 -3.66 27.40
C ALA A 512 6.41 -2.79 26.29
N ILE A 513 6.17 -3.11 25.01
CA ILE A 513 6.63 -2.29 23.88
C ILE A 513 6.00 -0.89 23.90
N GLN A 514 4.69 -0.79 24.15
CA GLN A 514 4.01 0.52 24.24
C GLN A 514 4.55 1.38 25.39
N LEU A 515 5.00 0.75 26.49
CA LEU A 515 5.62 1.45 27.61
C LEU A 515 6.97 2.08 27.23
N ILE A 516 7.71 1.57 26.25
CA ILE A 516 9.01 2.14 25.81
C ILE A 516 8.81 3.58 25.33
N THR A 517 7.90 3.79 24.38
CA THR A 517 7.61 5.11 23.83
C THR A 517 7.12 6.08 24.92
N ALA A 518 6.22 5.63 25.79
CA ALA A 518 5.69 6.45 26.87
C ALA A 518 6.77 6.79 27.93
N ALA A 519 7.65 5.84 28.28
CA ALA A 519 8.75 6.06 29.21
C ALA A 519 9.80 7.02 28.63
N SER A 520 10.07 6.94 27.33
CA SER A 520 10.91 7.92 26.61
C SER A 520 10.35 9.34 26.73
N LEU A 521 9.03 9.52 26.58
CA LEU A 521 8.39 10.84 26.74
C LEU A 521 8.49 11.37 28.18
N VAL A 522 8.32 10.51 29.19
CA VAL A 522 8.49 10.89 30.60
C VAL A 522 9.95 11.26 30.90
N CYS A 523 10.91 10.49 30.37
CA CYS A 523 12.33 10.77 30.47
C CYS A 523 12.68 12.14 29.86
N ARG A 524 12.21 12.43 28.65
CA ARG A 524 12.37 13.73 27.99
C ARG A 524 11.75 14.86 28.81
N LYS A 525 10.59 14.63 29.44
CA LYS A 525 9.93 15.62 30.31
C LYS A 525 10.76 15.95 31.55
N ARG A 526 11.48 14.98 32.13
CA ARG A 526 12.47 15.24 33.20
C ARG A 526 13.81 15.76 32.69
N LYS A 527 13.95 15.97 31.38
CA LYS A 527 15.21 16.34 30.69
C LYS A 527 16.32 15.30 30.89
N GLY A 528 15.96 14.04 31.06
CA GLY A 528 16.89 12.92 31.06
C GLY A 528 17.22 12.47 29.64
N THR A 529 18.41 11.91 29.45
CA THR A 529 18.85 11.28 28.19
C THR A 529 18.51 9.80 28.15
N GLU A 530 18.69 9.11 29.26
CA GLU A 530 18.50 7.66 29.40
C GLU A 530 17.30 7.35 30.31
N VAL A 531 16.41 6.44 29.89
CA VAL A 531 15.24 6.00 30.66
C VAL A 531 15.66 5.19 31.89
N GLN A 532 15.11 5.59 33.03
CA GLN A 532 15.39 4.99 34.34
C GLN A 532 14.17 4.22 34.85
N VAL A 533 14.37 3.39 35.86
CA VAL A 533 13.30 2.57 36.47
C VAL A 533 12.11 3.41 36.95
N ASP A 534 12.37 4.62 37.47
CA ASP A 534 11.32 5.51 37.96
C ASP A 534 10.40 6.03 36.85
N ASP A 535 10.92 6.19 35.63
CA ASP A 535 10.10 6.56 34.47
C ASP A 535 9.13 5.43 34.13
N ILE A 536 9.61 4.18 34.09
CA ILE A 536 8.78 2.99 33.82
C ILE A 536 7.71 2.85 34.89
N LYS A 537 8.08 2.95 36.19
CA LYS A 537 7.11 2.88 37.30
C LYS A 537 6.03 3.95 37.17
N ARG A 538 6.41 5.18 36.81
CA ARG A 538 5.47 6.27 36.59
C ARG A 538 4.52 5.95 35.44
N VAL A 539 5.02 5.47 34.31
CA VAL A 539 4.17 5.10 33.17
C VAL A 539 3.25 3.92 33.51
N TYR A 540 3.75 2.90 34.21
CA TYR A 540 2.98 1.74 34.65
C TYR A 540 1.86 2.10 35.67
N SER A 541 2.03 3.20 36.41
CA SER A 541 0.97 3.76 37.26
C SER A 541 -0.11 4.51 36.47
N LEU A 542 0.25 5.09 35.32
CA LEU A 542 -0.66 5.87 34.48
C LEU A 542 -1.48 5.00 33.52
N PHE A 543 -0.85 3.97 32.96
CA PHE A 543 -1.48 3.04 32.03
C PHE A 543 -1.70 1.69 32.72
N LEU A 544 -2.92 1.17 32.59
CA LEU A 544 -3.29 -0.15 33.11
C LEU A 544 -3.17 -1.17 31.98
N ASP A 545 -2.67 -2.36 32.29
CA ASP A 545 -2.80 -3.54 31.45
C ASP A 545 -4.22 -4.13 31.52
N GLU A 546 -4.53 -5.07 30.63
CA GLU A 546 -5.84 -5.71 30.51
C GLU A 546 -6.29 -6.37 31.82
N SER A 547 -5.39 -7.07 32.52
CA SER A 547 -5.72 -7.80 33.75
C SER A 547 -6.02 -6.83 34.89
N ARG A 548 -5.18 -5.80 35.10
CA ARG A 548 -5.42 -4.74 36.09
C ARG A 548 -6.67 -3.93 35.77
N SER A 549 -6.93 -3.64 34.50
CA SER A 549 -8.15 -2.96 34.07
C SER A 549 -9.39 -3.81 34.34
N THR A 550 -9.34 -5.12 34.04
CA THR A 550 -10.45 -6.03 34.32
C THR A 550 -10.74 -6.13 35.82
N GLN A 551 -9.70 -6.21 36.65
CA GLN A 551 -9.85 -6.21 38.10
C GLN A 551 -10.50 -4.91 38.60
N TYR A 552 -10.04 -3.75 38.12
CA TYR A 552 -10.64 -2.46 38.45
C TYR A 552 -12.12 -2.41 38.05
N MET A 553 -12.47 -2.89 36.85
CA MET A 553 -13.86 -2.94 36.39
C MET A 553 -14.73 -3.86 37.27
N LYS A 554 -14.18 -4.97 37.79
CA LYS A 554 -14.88 -5.87 38.71
C LYS A 554 -15.11 -5.21 40.08
N GLU A 555 -14.10 -4.53 40.62
CA GLU A 555 -14.18 -3.86 41.92
C GLU A 555 -15.20 -2.71 41.91
N TYR A 556 -15.24 -1.94 40.82
CA TYR A 556 -16.12 -0.79 40.66
C TYR A 556 -17.35 -1.08 39.78
N GLN A 557 -17.70 -2.36 39.59
CA GLN A 557 -18.78 -2.77 38.68
C GLN A 557 -20.06 -1.97 38.95
N ASP A 558 -20.49 -1.81 40.20
CA ASP A 558 -21.76 -1.14 40.55
C ASP A 558 -21.81 0.34 40.14
N ALA A 559 -20.66 0.98 39.89
CA ALA A 559 -20.59 2.33 39.37
C ALA A 559 -20.64 2.39 37.83
N PHE A 560 -20.40 1.26 37.14
CA PHE A 560 -20.47 1.15 35.68
C PHE A 560 -21.87 0.72 35.21
N LEU A 561 -22.23 1.17 34.00
CA LEU A 561 -23.51 0.84 33.36
C LEU A 561 -23.39 -0.55 32.70
N PHE A 562 -24.47 -1.35 32.78
CA PHE A 562 -24.59 -2.70 32.20
C PHE A 562 -23.64 -3.76 32.81
N ASN A 563 -23.93 -4.16 34.05
CA ASN A 563 -23.19 -5.23 34.74
C ASN A 563 -23.83 -6.61 34.52
N GLU A 564 -23.09 -7.53 33.91
CA GLU A 564 -23.57 -8.89 33.59
C GLU A 564 -23.45 -9.88 34.77
N LEU A 565 -22.65 -9.59 35.80
CA LEU A 565 -22.39 -10.51 36.93
C LEU A 565 -23.57 -10.64 37.92
N LYS A 566 -24.64 -9.85 37.79
CA LYS A 566 -25.84 -9.99 38.65
C LYS A 566 -26.78 -11.13 38.24
N GLY A 567 -26.48 -11.85 37.15
CA GLY A 567 -27.33 -12.92 36.61
C GLY A 567 -26.99 -14.36 37.00
N GLU A 568 -25.82 -14.64 37.59
CA GLU A 568 -25.36 -16.03 37.82
C GLU A 568 -25.60 -16.56 39.26
N THR A 569 -26.22 -15.79 40.16
CA THR A 569 -26.39 -16.19 41.57
C THR A 569 -27.81 -16.60 41.98
N MET A 570 -28.65 -17.07 41.05
CA MET A 570 -29.92 -17.72 41.43
C MET A 570 -30.20 -18.91 40.51
N ASP A 571 -29.63 -20.06 40.84
CA ASP A 571 -30.19 -21.40 40.60
C ASP A 571 -29.28 -22.45 41.23
N THR A 572 -29.17 -22.41 42.56
CA THR A 572 -28.79 -23.57 43.38
C THR A 572 -29.40 -23.39 44.77
N SER A 573 -30.66 -23.81 44.89
CA SER A 573 -31.31 -24.14 46.16
C SER A 573 -32.33 -25.24 45.92
#